data_AF-A0A954LW96-F1
#
_entry.id   AF-A0A954LW96-F1
#
_cell.length_a   1.000
_cell.length_b   1.000
_cell.length_c   1.000
_cell.angle_alpha   90.00
_cell.angle_beta   90.00
_cell.angle_gamma   90.00
#
_symmetry.space_group_name_H-M   'P 1'
#
loop_
_entity.id
_entity.type
_entity.pdbx_description
1 polymer ?
#
loop_
_entity_poly.entity_id
_entity_poly.type
_entity_poly.pdbx_seq_one_letter_code
_entity_poly.pdbx_strand_id
1 'polypeptide(L)'
;MSARASLALATLLLLIPHVSSLSGDDSRPDGKILDDTWQVVYIQGQRVGYIHSLTWESGEGDAHRIWSESRTQMSITRFGGSLTMTVIQKTEEDRDGNLLSFQLDTDNQPVSHTVVSGVVKGDTLHITTTAAGKSKESTQPWDNDVKSPVYQDRLMEDDPVEPGETQTMRIFDPQFLKVGTVTVNGLEPATTELLDGSTPALDRVSISHSLVPLMKMTAYQDEVGETVKTETNLLGMVAYTVSREEALKTIEGKQLDLALDTLVKVDQIKDAHRQKKIVYDVTIDGPSELMSIPKGSTQTVERLRNNTIRVTVQALPLSPGEKQEPTPVDDSYLASSRYLECGHSSVIKHADAAAKDLTNPTDIAIAMERYVHQNLNAKNFSTAMATAAEVAVSLEGDCTEHAMLLAGMLRVKGIPSRVAIGLVYVDRLSAFGGHMWTEAYLEGRWVPLDATLGYGGIGAGHLKFADSSLSDDGPAPVTVFVPLVSSLGKMSIKVVDDNEK
;
A
#
# COMPACT_ATOMS: atom_id res chain seq x y z
N MET A 1 -21.90 -25.19 17.82
CA MET A 1 -20.51 -24.71 17.70
C MET A 1 -20.65 -23.34 17.08
N SER A 2 -20.45 -22.28 17.86
CA SER A 2 -20.43 -20.92 17.29
C SER A 2 -19.20 -20.82 16.41
N ALA A 3 -19.36 -20.23 15.24
CA ALA A 3 -18.27 -19.80 14.38
C ALA A 3 -17.75 -18.48 14.97
N ARG A 4 -16.47 -18.39 15.27
CA ARG A 4 -15.83 -17.38 16.13
C ARG A 4 -15.02 -16.38 15.31
N ALA A 5 -15.44 -15.13 15.20
CA ALA A 5 -14.76 -14.24 14.28
C ALA A 5 -13.29 -13.92 14.62
N SER A 6 -12.36 -14.45 13.82
CA SER A 6 -10.95 -14.05 13.77
C SER A 6 -10.82 -12.55 13.46
N LEU A 7 -10.04 -11.80 14.27
CA LEU A 7 -9.46 -10.55 13.79
C LEU A 7 -8.27 -10.91 12.92
N ALA A 8 -8.56 -11.53 11.78
CA ALA A 8 -7.62 -11.53 10.67
C ALA A 8 -7.31 -10.05 10.42
N LEU A 9 -6.14 -9.63 10.94
CA LEU A 9 -5.64 -8.28 10.86
C LEU A 9 -5.87 -7.89 9.41
N ALA A 10 -6.78 -6.96 9.14
CA ALA A 10 -7.29 -6.70 7.80
C ALA A 10 -6.11 -6.73 6.84
N THR A 11 -5.95 -7.86 6.14
CA THR A 11 -4.69 -8.20 5.49
C THR A 11 -4.53 -7.12 4.46
N LEU A 12 -3.61 -6.20 4.72
CA LEU A 12 -3.54 -4.99 3.94
C LEU A 12 -3.15 -5.45 2.55
N LEU A 13 -3.97 -5.18 1.54
CA LEU A 13 -3.67 -5.63 0.18
C LEU A 13 -2.38 -4.97 -0.29
N LEU A 14 -1.25 -5.66 -0.06
CA LEU A 14 0.07 -5.23 -0.48
C LEU A 14 0.38 -5.89 -1.82
N LEU A 15 0.57 -5.01 -2.78
CA LEU A 15 0.77 -5.28 -4.19
C LEU A 15 2.21 -5.76 -4.40
N ILE A 16 2.40 -7.05 -4.70
CA ILE A 16 3.67 -7.56 -5.22
C ILE A 16 3.35 -8.43 -6.45
N PRO A 17 4.01 -8.18 -7.59
CA PRO A 17 3.68 -8.85 -8.84
C PRO A 17 4.52 -10.11 -9.12
N HIS A 18 3.93 -11.12 -9.79
CA HIS A 18 4.49 -11.86 -10.96
C HIS A 18 3.78 -13.20 -11.24
N VAL A 19 3.42 -13.53 -12.49
CA VAL A 19 2.65 -14.72 -12.97
C VAL A 19 3.02 -16.11 -12.39
N SER A 20 2.01 -16.90 -12.00
CA SER A 20 1.90 -18.34 -12.23
C SER A 20 0.52 -18.91 -11.87
N SER A 21 0.17 -20.05 -12.48
CA SER A 21 -1.12 -20.72 -12.34
C SER A 21 -1.29 -21.39 -10.98
N LEU A 22 -2.47 -21.23 -10.37
CA LEU A 22 -2.93 -22.00 -9.21
C LEU A 22 -2.84 -23.51 -9.50
N SER A 23 -1.94 -24.19 -8.79
CA SER A 23 -2.18 -25.55 -8.31
C SER A 23 -2.07 -25.53 -6.80
N GLY A 24 -3.07 -24.95 -6.14
CA GLY A 24 -3.27 -25.16 -4.71
C GLY A 24 -3.78 -26.58 -4.52
N ASP A 25 -2.87 -27.49 -4.18
CA ASP A 25 -3.26 -28.76 -3.58
C ASP A 25 -3.94 -28.42 -2.24
N ASP A 26 -5.19 -28.82 -2.08
CA ASP A 26 -6.05 -28.52 -0.91
C ASP A 26 -5.68 -29.45 0.28
N SER A 27 -4.38 -29.73 0.44
CA SER A 27 -3.84 -30.67 1.41
C SER A 27 -3.64 -30.01 2.77
N ARG A 28 -4.76 -29.69 3.42
CA ARG A 28 -4.79 -29.33 4.83
C ARG A 28 -4.45 -30.57 5.69
N PRO A 29 -3.58 -30.46 6.71
CA PRO A 29 -3.41 -31.53 7.70
C PRO A 29 -4.75 -31.87 8.37
N ASP A 30 -4.98 -33.15 8.66
CA ASP A 30 -6.13 -33.58 9.46
C ASP A 30 -6.06 -32.92 10.85
N GLY A 31 -7.20 -32.40 11.33
CA GLY A 31 -7.26 -31.68 12.60
C GLY A 31 -8.67 -31.27 13.00
N LYS A 32 -8.81 -30.79 14.24
CA LYS A 32 -10.07 -30.29 14.79
C LYS A 32 -10.20 -28.81 14.47
N ILE A 33 -11.28 -28.44 13.79
CA ILE A 33 -11.60 -27.02 13.52
C ILE A 33 -11.90 -26.32 14.85
N LEU A 34 -11.19 -25.23 15.08
CA LEU A 34 -11.38 -24.33 16.20
C LEU A 34 -12.27 -23.15 15.81
N ASP A 35 -12.06 -22.62 14.60
CA ASP A 35 -12.83 -21.51 14.04
C ASP A 35 -13.00 -21.61 12.51
N ASP A 36 -14.14 -21.14 11.98
CA ASP A 36 -14.46 -20.96 10.56
C ASP A 36 -15.37 -19.73 10.38
N THR A 37 -14.76 -18.59 10.04
CA THR A 37 -15.41 -17.27 10.01
C THR A 37 -15.46 -16.69 8.61
N TRP A 38 -16.64 -16.16 8.25
CA TRP A 38 -16.85 -15.43 7.00
C TRP A 38 -17.20 -13.98 7.28
N GLN A 39 -16.55 -13.07 6.57
CA GLN A 39 -16.85 -11.65 6.63
C GLN A 39 -17.09 -11.09 5.24
N VAL A 40 -18.03 -10.15 5.11
CA VAL A 40 -18.23 -9.35 3.89
C VAL A 40 -17.59 -7.98 4.08
N VAL A 41 -16.87 -7.51 3.06
CA VAL A 41 -16.11 -6.25 3.09
C VAL A 41 -16.81 -5.18 2.27
N TYR A 42 -16.92 -3.99 2.84
CA TYR A 42 -17.47 -2.79 2.23
C TYR A 42 -16.45 -1.66 2.23
N ILE A 43 -16.48 -0.81 1.20
CA ILE A 43 -15.79 0.48 1.14
C ILE A 43 -16.82 1.54 0.78
N GLN A 44 -16.97 2.58 1.60
CA GLN A 44 -17.98 3.64 1.41
C GLN A 44 -19.41 3.08 1.14
N GLY A 45 -19.78 2.01 1.84
CA GLY A 45 -21.08 1.35 1.71
C GLY A 45 -21.26 0.50 0.45
N GLN A 46 -20.25 0.41 -0.43
CA GLN A 46 -20.25 -0.52 -1.56
C GLN A 46 -19.55 -1.82 -1.20
N ARG A 47 -20.17 -2.96 -1.52
CA ARG A 47 -19.59 -4.28 -1.32
C ARG A 47 -18.39 -4.45 -2.25
N VAL A 48 -17.25 -4.82 -1.71
CA VAL A 48 -16.00 -4.98 -2.47
C VAL A 48 -15.40 -6.38 -2.35
N GLY A 49 -15.83 -7.21 -1.40
CA GLY A 49 -15.19 -8.51 -1.24
C GLY A 49 -15.63 -9.28 -0.01
N TYR A 50 -14.82 -10.27 0.35
CA TYR A 50 -14.99 -11.07 1.56
C TYR A 50 -13.65 -11.50 2.15
N ILE A 51 -13.70 -11.90 3.42
CA ILE A 51 -12.63 -12.56 4.15
C ILE A 51 -13.17 -13.91 4.63
N HIS A 52 -12.40 -14.97 4.46
CA HIS A 52 -12.64 -16.27 5.05
C HIS A 52 -11.45 -16.66 5.91
N SER A 53 -11.67 -16.89 7.20
CA SER A 53 -10.64 -17.30 8.14
C SER A 53 -10.99 -18.66 8.73
N LEU A 54 -10.01 -19.56 8.77
CA LEU A 54 -10.16 -20.93 9.25
C LEU A 54 -8.98 -21.23 10.18
N THR A 55 -9.27 -21.62 11.42
CA THR A 55 -8.25 -22.03 12.40
C THR A 55 -8.54 -23.44 12.88
N TRP A 56 -7.51 -24.28 12.96
CA TRP A 56 -7.63 -25.67 13.40
C TRP A 56 -6.41 -26.13 14.18
N GLU A 57 -6.61 -27.11 15.06
CA GLU A 57 -5.54 -27.75 15.83
C GLU A 57 -5.26 -29.17 15.35
N SER A 58 -4.00 -29.57 15.42
CA SER A 58 -3.54 -30.92 15.10
C SER A 58 -2.44 -31.37 16.07
N GLY A 59 -2.26 -32.68 16.22
CA GLY A 59 -1.22 -33.25 17.09
C GLY A 59 -1.51 -33.14 18.60
N GLU A 60 -0.69 -33.83 19.39
CA GLU A 60 -0.80 -33.89 20.85
C GLU A 60 0.56 -33.61 21.52
N GLY A 61 0.54 -33.18 22.79
CA GLY A 61 1.75 -32.86 23.55
C GLY A 61 2.61 -31.80 22.85
N ASP A 62 3.91 -32.06 22.75
CA ASP A 62 4.89 -31.15 22.11
C ASP A 62 4.74 -31.07 20.58
N ALA A 63 4.02 -32.03 19.98
CA ALA A 63 3.69 -32.03 18.56
C ALA A 63 2.39 -31.27 18.25
N HIS A 64 1.75 -30.68 19.26
CA HIS A 64 0.54 -29.87 19.05
C HIS A 64 0.86 -28.63 18.22
N ARG A 65 0.03 -28.38 17.21
CA ARG A 65 0.13 -27.24 16.29
C ARG A 65 -1.23 -26.58 16.13
N ILE A 66 -1.21 -25.26 16.08
CA ILE A 66 -2.35 -24.46 15.65
C ILE A 66 -2.02 -23.95 14.25
N TRP A 67 -2.97 -24.15 13.36
CA TRP A 67 -2.88 -23.72 11.98
C TRP A 67 -3.97 -22.71 11.71
N SER A 68 -3.64 -21.69 10.92
CA SER A 68 -4.64 -20.74 10.41
C SER A 68 -4.46 -20.52 8.92
N GLU A 69 -5.58 -20.39 8.22
CA GLU A 69 -5.66 -19.95 6.84
C GLU A 69 -6.63 -18.78 6.75
N SER A 70 -6.20 -17.67 6.17
CA SER A 70 -7.08 -16.52 5.87
C SER A 70 -7.02 -16.20 4.38
N ARG A 71 -8.18 -16.23 3.73
CA ARG A 71 -8.38 -15.82 2.34
C ARG A 71 -9.13 -14.50 2.30
N THR A 72 -8.49 -13.47 1.78
CA THR A 72 -9.12 -12.19 1.46
C THR A 72 -9.29 -12.08 -0.04
N GLN A 73 -10.51 -11.83 -0.53
CA GLN A 73 -10.75 -11.53 -1.93
C GLN A 73 -11.50 -10.20 -2.06
N MET A 74 -10.95 -9.28 -2.84
CA MET A 74 -11.53 -7.96 -3.07
C MET A 74 -11.49 -7.58 -4.55
N SER A 75 -12.53 -6.90 -5.02
CA SER A 75 -12.60 -6.23 -6.32
C SER A 75 -12.73 -4.73 -6.13
N ILE A 76 -11.86 -4.00 -6.79
CA ILE A 76 -11.80 -2.53 -6.77
C ILE A 76 -11.90 -2.03 -8.21
N THR A 77 -12.76 -1.03 -8.45
CA THR A 77 -12.81 -0.33 -9.73
C THR A 77 -11.94 0.92 -9.70
N ARG A 78 -11.15 1.14 -10.75
CA ARG A 78 -10.36 2.36 -11.01
C ARG A 78 -10.40 2.73 -12.48
N PHE A 79 -10.79 3.95 -12.80
CA PHE A 79 -10.92 4.46 -14.17
C PHE A 79 -11.75 3.53 -15.09
N GLY A 80 -12.79 2.91 -14.54
CA GLY A 80 -13.65 1.93 -15.22
C GLY A 80 -13.02 0.53 -15.42
N GLY A 81 -11.76 0.30 -15.04
CA GLY A 81 -11.15 -1.02 -14.97
C GLY A 81 -11.41 -1.68 -13.61
N SER A 82 -11.63 -2.98 -13.60
CA SER A 82 -11.75 -3.77 -12.36
C SER A 82 -10.42 -4.47 -12.07
N LEU A 83 -9.97 -4.38 -10.82
CA LEU A 83 -8.85 -5.13 -10.27
C LEU A 83 -9.41 -6.09 -9.22
N THR A 84 -9.24 -7.39 -9.42
CA THR A 84 -9.58 -8.41 -8.41
C THR A 84 -8.30 -8.95 -7.82
N MET A 85 -8.24 -8.95 -6.49
CA MET A 85 -7.10 -9.40 -5.72
C MET A 85 -7.54 -10.51 -4.79
N THR A 86 -6.72 -11.55 -4.68
CA THR A 86 -6.87 -12.61 -3.69
C THR A 86 -5.57 -12.74 -2.92
N VAL A 87 -5.65 -12.70 -1.59
CA VAL A 87 -4.51 -12.95 -0.70
C VAL A 87 -4.87 -14.14 0.18
N ILE A 88 -4.00 -15.14 0.23
CA ILE A 88 -4.13 -16.29 1.12
C ILE A 88 -2.92 -16.29 2.04
N GLN A 89 -3.16 -16.12 3.33
CA GLN A 89 -2.14 -16.26 4.37
C GLN A 89 -2.36 -17.58 5.10
N LYS A 90 -1.29 -18.34 5.28
CA LYS A 90 -1.25 -19.55 6.11
C LYS A 90 -0.19 -19.39 7.18
N THR A 91 -0.51 -19.82 8.39
CA THR A 91 0.43 -19.79 9.53
C THR A 91 0.37 -21.11 10.29
N GLU A 92 1.51 -21.53 10.80
CA GLU A 92 1.66 -22.61 11.76
C GLU A 92 2.31 -22.03 13.02
N GLU A 93 1.69 -22.26 14.17
CA GLU A 93 2.19 -21.82 15.47
C GLU A 93 2.11 -22.93 16.52
N ASP A 94 2.88 -22.77 17.59
CA ASP A 94 2.75 -23.60 18.78
C ASP A 94 1.67 -23.08 19.75
N ARG A 95 1.49 -23.77 20.88
CA ARG A 95 0.48 -23.39 21.90
C ARG A 95 0.72 -22.02 22.49
N ASP A 96 1.97 -21.57 22.55
CA ASP A 96 2.32 -20.27 23.11
C ASP A 96 2.22 -19.16 22.06
N GLY A 97 1.82 -19.48 20.83
CA GLY A 97 1.66 -18.53 19.74
C GLY A 97 2.96 -18.17 19.04
N ASN A 98 4.04 -18.92 19.27
CA ASN A 98 5.30 -18.68 18.57
C ASN A 98 5.16 -19.16 17.12
N LEU A 99 5.58 -18.34 16.16
CA LEU A 99 5.51 -18.68 14.75
C LEU A 99 6.50 -19.80 14.41
N LEU A 100 6.02 -20.85 13.73
CA LEU A 100 6.84 -21.95 13.24
C LEU A 100 7.06 -21.85 11.74
N SER A 101 5.98 -21.61 11.00
CA SER A 101 6.03 -21.39 9.56
C SER A 101 4.91 -20.46 9.07
N PHE A 102 5.12 -19.84 7.92
CA PHE A 102 4.09 -19.08 7.22
C PHE A 102 4.17 -19.27 5.71
N GLN A 103 3.06 -18.98 5.05
CA GLN A 103 2.98 -18.79 3.61
C GLN A 103 2.04 -17.61 3.33
N LEU A 104 2.46 -16.71 2.45
CA LEU A 104 1.66 -15.63 1.91
C LEU A 104 1.60 -15.81 0.40
N ASP A 105 0.42 -16.13 -0.08
CA ASP A 105 0.08 -16.23 -1.49
C ASP A 105 -0.69 -14.97 -1.88
N THR A 106 -0.23 -14.26 -2.90
CA THR A 106 -0.84 -13.03 -3.41
C THR A 106 -1.11 -13.18 -4.90
N ASP A 107 -2.38 -13.31 -5.25
CA ASP A 107 -2.87 -13.40 -6.63
C ASP A 107 -3.56 -12.09 -7.04
N ASN A 108 -2.92 -11.38 -7.97
CA ASN A 108 -3.42 -10.15 -8.57
C ASN A 108 -3.70 -10.42 -10.06
N GLN A 109 -4.80 -11.10 -10.33
CA GLN A 109 -5.26 -11.37 -11.69
C GLN A 109 -5.47 -10.05 -12.46
N PRO A 110 -5.07 -9.98 -13.75
CA PRO A 110 -4.52 -11.04 -14.61
C PRO A 110 -2.97 -11.12 -14.64
N VAL A 111 -2.27 -10.36 -13.80
CA VAL A 111 -0.86 -10.01 -14.05
C VAL A 111 0.11 -10.88 -13.25
N SER A 112 -0.30 -11.41 -12.08
CA SER A 112 0.67 -11.68 -11.03
C SER A 112 0.22 -12.70 -9.96
N HIS A 113 1.09 -13.62 -9.55
CA HIS A 113 0.98 -14.55 -8.42
C HIS A 113 2.32 -14.71 -7.66
N THR A 114 2.43 -14.10 -6.47
CA THR A 114 3.65 -14.21 -5.64
C THR A 114 3.39 -15.14 -4.46
N VAL A 115 4.36 -16.02 -4.18
CA VAL A 115 4.34 -16.86 -2.97
C VAL A 115 5.57 -16.56 -2.14
N VAL A 116 5.37 -16.10 -0.91
CA VAL A 116 6.42 -15.94 0.09
C VAL A 116 6.17 -16.96 1.19
N SER A 117 7.15 -17.79 1.50
CA SER A 117 7.08 -18.71 2.63
C SER A 117 8.26 -18.53 3.56
N GLY A 118 8.08 -18.90 4.82
CA GLY A 118 9.18 -18.94 5.76
C GLY A 118 9.02 -19.99 6.84
N VAL A 119 10.16 -20.45 7.35
CA VAL A 119 10.25 -21.45 8.42
C VAL A 119 11.28 -20.99 9.44
N VAL A 120 10.89 -20.97 10.71
CA VAL A 120 11.77 -20.66 11.82
C VAL A 120 12.61 -21.91 12.16
N LYS A 121 13.94 -21.74 12.21
CA LYS A 121 14.89 -22.79 12.60
C LYS A 121 15.86 -22.21 13.64
N GLY A 122 15.61 -22.50 14.90
CA GLY A 122 16.40 -21.93 16.00
C GLY A 122 16.22 -20.42 16.06
N ASP A 123 17.32 -19.67 15.96
CA ASP A 123 17.38 -18.21 16.03
C ASP A 123 17.34 -17.54 14.64
N THR A 124 16.90 -18.26 13.61
CA THR A 124 16.90 -17.78 12.23
C THR A 124 15.57 -18.09 11.53
N LEU A 125 14.98 -17.08 10.89
CA LEU A 125 13.88 -17.26 9.95
C LEU A 125 14.45 -17.41 8.54
N HIS A 126 14.17 -18.55 7.91
CA HIS A 126 14.50 -18.81 6.51
C HIS A 126 13.31 -18.43 5.64
N ILE A 127 13.51 -17.57 4.64
CA ILE A 127 12.46 -17.06 3.77
C ILE A 127 12.75 -17.51 2.33
N THR A 128 11.73 -17.99 1.65
CA THR A 128 11.74 -18.27 0.22
C THR A 128 10.68 -17.41 -0.45
N THR A 129 11.10 -16.55 -1.37
CA THR A 129 10.20 -15.76 -2.22
C THR A 129 10.20 -16.36 -3.61
N THR A 130 9.04 -16.77 -4.11
CA THR A 130 8.84 -17.24 -5.48
C THR A 130 7.96 -16.28 -6.25
N ALA A 131 8.48 -15.78 -7.36
CA ALA A 131 7.79 -14.84 -8.24
C ALA A 131 8.26 -15.07 -9.69
N ALA A 132 7.34 -15.06 -10.66
CA ALA A 132 7.61 -15.32 -12.08
C ALA A 132 8.35 -16.65 -12.33
N GLY A 133 8.05 -17.68 -11.54
CA GLY A 133 8.72 -18.98 -11.61
C GLY A 133 10.20 -18.98 -11.18
N LYS A 134 10.70 -17.88 -10.61
CA LYS A 134 12.04 -17.81 -10.00
C LYS A 134 11.91 -17.75 -8.49
N SER A 135 12.81 -18.42 -7.79
CA SER A 135 12.86 -18.40 -6.33
C SER A 135 14.15 -17.73 -5.84
N LYS A 136 14.01 -16.93 -4.78
CA LYS A 136 15.12 -16.33 -4.03
C LYS A 136 14.98 -16.73 -2.57
N GLU A 137 16.09 -17.18 -2.00
CA GLU A 137 16.19 -17.47 -0.57
C GLU A 137 16.85 -16.31 0.16
N SER A 138 16.40 -16.04 1.38
CA SER A 138 17.02 -15.10 2.31
C SER A 138 16.84 -15.60 3.74
N THR A 139 17.55 -14.96 4.67
CA THR A 139 17.44 -15.24 6.10
C THR A 139 17.38 -13.94 6.88
N GLN A 140 16.77 -13.98 8.06
CA GLN A 140 16.82 -12.91 9.04
C GLN A 140 16.95 -13.47 10.46
N PRO A 141 17.57 -12.73 11.41
CA PRO A 141 17.57 -13.11 12.82
C PRO A 141 16.14 -13.29 13.35
N TRP A 142 15.96 -14.20 14.30
CA TRP A 142 14.68 -14.52 14.89
C TRP A 142 14.75 -14.54 16.41
N ASP A 143 13.82 -13.83 17.05
CA ASP A 143 13.66 -13.83 18.49
C ASP A 143 12.49 -14.73 18.89
N ASN A 144 12.66 -15.53 19.95
CA ASN A 144 11.65 -16.50 20.41
C ASN A 144 10.40 -15.85 21.05
N ASP A 145 10.41 -14.54 21.33
CA ASP A 145 9.26 -13.80 21.85
C ASP A 145 8.34 -13.26 20.74
N VAL A 146 8.71 -13.43 19.47
CA VAL A 146 7.90 -13.00 18.32
C VAL A 146 6.74 -13.95 18.10
N LYS A 147 5.53 -13.40 18.14
CA LYS A 147 4.29 -14.14 17.95
C LYS A 147 3.87 -14.20 16.50
N SER A 148 3.08 -15.21 16.21
CA SER A 148 2.39 -15.40 14.94
C SER A 148 1.33 -14.30 14.72
N PRO A 149 1.06 -13.89 13.47
CA PRO A 149 0.07 -12.86 13.13
C PRO A 149 -1.33 -13.09 13.71
N VAL A 150 -1.72 -14.36 13.89
CA VAL A 150 -3.07 -14.75 14.35
C VAL A 150 -3.14 -14.91 15.87
N TYR A 151 -2.01 -14.86 16.58
CA TYR A 151 -1.97 -15.03 18.04
C TYR A 151 -2.76 -13.94 18.77
N GLN A 152 -2.87 -12.74 18.20
CA GLN A 152 -3.62 -11.64 18.79
C GLN A 152 -5.09 -12.00 19.06
N ASP A 153 -5.71 -12.81 18.19
CA ASP A 153 -7.10 -13.24 18.32
C ASP A 153 -7.26 -14.12 19.56
N ARG A 154 -6.33 -15.06 19.74
CA ARG A 154 -6.29 -15.94 20.90
C ARG A 154 -5.99 -15.19 22.18
N LEU A 155 -5.07 -14.22 22.13
CA LEU A 155 -4.77 -13.40 23.29
C LEU A 155 -5.99 -12.60 23.75
N MET A 156 -6.76 -12.04 22.81
CA MET A 156 -7.99 -11.32 23.13
C MET A 156 -9.11 -12.24 23.65
N GLU A 157 -9.12 -13.53 23.28
CA GLU A 157 -10.03 -14.54 23.86
C GLU A 157 -9.62 -14.92 25.29
N ASP A 158 -8.33 -15.16 25.53
CA ASP A 158 -7.82 -15.64 26.82
C ASP A 158 -7.67 -14.51 27.87
N ASP A 159 -7.37 -13.29 27.43
CA ASP A 159 -7.11 -12.10 28.25
C ASP A 159 -7.72 -10.85 27.57
N PRO A 160 -9.06 -10.66 27.66
CA PRO A 160 -9.75 -9.53 27.03
C PRO A 160 -9.25 -8.18 27.55
N VAL A 161 -9.09 -7.20 26.65
CA VAL A 161 -8.59 -5.86 27.01
C VAL A 161 -9.75 -4.96 27.46
N GLU A 162 -9.83 -4.65 28.75
CA GLU A 162 -10.90 -3.83 29.32
C GLU A 162 -10.80 -2.34 28.90
N PRO A 163 -11.90 -1.55 28.96
CA PRO A 163 -11.86 -0.12 28.66
C PRO A 163 -10.78 0.64 29.43
N GLY A 164 -9.91 1.33 28.69
CA GLY A 164 -8.77 2.08 29.25
C GLY A 164 -7.50 1.25 29.46
N GLU A 165 -7.56 -0.06 29.29
CA GLU A 165 -6.38 -0.92 29.30
C GLU A 165 -5.66 -0.93 27.95
N THR A 166 -4.40 -1.34 27.98
CA THR A 166 -3.56 -1.44 26.78
C THR A 166 -2.69 -2.67 26.85
N GLN A 167 -2.70 -3.45 25.77
CA GLN A 167 -1.87 -4.62 25.60
C GLN A 167 -1.02 -4.47 24.35
N THR A 168 0.22 -4.97 24.40
CA THR A 168 1.16 -4.91 23.29
C THR A 168 1.80 -6.25 23.06
N MET A 169 2.04 -6.59 21.81
CA MET A 169 2.74 -7.82 21.43
C MET A 169 3.62 -7.59 20.21
N ARG A 170 4.75 -8.31 20.14
CA ARG A 170 5.60 -8.36 18.97
C ARG A 170 5.10 -9.45 18.04
N ILE A 171 4.78 -9.08 16.80
CA ILE A 171 4.36 -10.04 15.78
C ILE A 171 5.27 -9.95 14.58
N PHE A 172 5.47 -11.07 13.88
CA PHE A 172 6.04 -11.03 12.54
C PHE A 172 4.93 -10.78 11.54
N ASP A 173 5.10 -9.80 10.66
CA ASP A 173 4.15 -9.52 9.58
C ASP A 173 4.69 -10.09 8.24
N PRO A 174 4.06 -11.15 7.69
CA PRO A 174 4.49 -11.78 6.44
C PRO A 174 4.46 -10.86 5.22
N GLN A 175 3.65 -9.80 5.24
CA GLN A 175 3.52 -8.88 4.12
C GLN A 175 4.69 -7.90 4.05
N PHE A 176 5.19 -7.46 5.21
CA PHE A 176 6.36 -6.58 5.31
C PHE A 176 7.67 -7.34 5.46
N LEU A 177 7.62 -8.65 5.78
CA LEU A 177 8.75 -9.47 6.17
C LEU A 177 9.55 -8.83 7.32
N LYS A 178 8.84 -8.26 8.29
CA LYS A 178 9.41 -7.52 9.42
C LYS A 178 8.64 -7.82 10.70
N VAL A 179 9.35 -7.71 11.82
CA VAL A 179 8.72 -7.74 13.14
C VAL A 179 8.14 -6.37 13.45
N GLY A 180 6.85 -6.32 13.75
CA GLY A 180 6.12 -5.15 14.20
C GLY A 180 5.64 -5.31 15.64
N THR A 181 5.07 -4.22 16.17
CA THR A 181 4.37 -4.23 17.45
C THR A 181 2.90 -3.92 17.17
N VAL A 182 2.03 -4.83 17.60
CA VAL A 182 0.59 -4.60 17.69
C VAL A 182 0.30 -3.99 19.05
N THR A 183 -0.49 -2.92 19.06
CA THR A 183 -1.02 -2.31 20.28
C THR A 183 -2.54 -2.36 20.22
N VAL A 184 -3.14 -2.99 21.22
CA VAL A 184 -4.58 -3.11 21.43
C VAL A 184 -4.96 -2.23 22.62
N ASN A 185 -5.93 -1.33 22.45
CA ASN A 185 -6.43 -0.49 23.53
C ASN A 185 -7.93 -0.71 23.68
N GLY A 186 -8.39 -1.03 24.89
CA GLY A 186 -9.80 -1.17 25.21
C GLY A 186 -10.51 0.18 25.17
N LEU A 187 -11.66 0.21 24.53
CA LEU A 187 -12.50 1.40 24.38
C LEU A 187 -13.81 1.21 25.12
N GLU A 188 -14.44 2.33 25.48
CA GLU A 188 -15.80 2.30 25.99
C GLU A 188 -16.76 1.64 24.96
N PRO A 189 -17.68 0.77 25.44
CA PRO A 189 -18.68 0.14 24.58
C PRO A 189 -19.51 1.16 23.81
N ALA A 190 -19.97 0.79 22.62
CA ALA A 190 -20.83 1.67 21.83
C ALA A 190 -21.97 0.93 21.14
N THR A 191 -23.12 1.60 21.07
CA THR A 191 -24.22 1.22 20.18
C THR A 191 -23.73 1.26 18.74
N THR A 192 -23.78 0.11 18.07
CA THR A 192 -23.13 -0.09 16.76
C THR A 192 -24.12 -0.66 15.77
N GLU A 193 -24.33 0.02 14.64
CA GLU A 193 -25.13 -0.51 13.53
C GLU A 193 -24.40 -1.66 12.82
N LEU A 194 -25.08 -2.81 12.73
CA LEU A 194 -24.65 -4.01 12.01
C LEU A 194 -25.32 -4.09 10.63
N LEU A 195 -24.86 -5.02 9.79
CA LEU A 195 -25.34 -5.18 8.42
C LEU A 195 -26.85 -5.47 8.32
N ASP A 196 -27.42 -6.14 9.32
CA ASP A 196 -28.85 -6.46 9.40
C ASP A 196 -29.72 -5.29 9.91
N GLY A 197 -29.11 -4.15 10.22
CA GLY A 197 -29.76 -2.96 10.77
C GLY A 197 -29.99 -3.00 12.29
N SER A 198 -29.55 -4.07 12.97
CA SER A 198 -29.55 -4.11 14.43
C SER A 198 -28.52 -3.13 15.01
N THR A 199 -28.75 -2.69 16.24
CA THR A 199 -27.90 -1.71 16.94
C THR A 199 -27.54 -2.16 18.36
N PRO A 200 -26.86 -3.31 18.54
CA PRO A 200 -26.41 -3.75 19.85
C PRO A 200 -25.37 -2.79 20.45
N ALA A 201 -25.28 -2.77 21.78
CA ALA A 201 -24.11 -2.25 22.47
C ALA A 201 -23.01 -3.31 22.39
N LEU A 202 -21.85 -2.94 21.84
CA LEU A 202 -20.73 -3.84 21.63
C LEU A 202 -19.49 -3.33 22.36
N ASP A 203 -18.71 -4.27 22.89
CA ASP A 203 -17.36 -4.00 23.39
C ASP A 203 -16.44 -3.68 22.21
N ARG A 204 -15.41 -2.87 22.47
CA ARG A 204 -14.61 -2.27 21.41
C ARG A 204 -13.15 -2.23 21.79
N VAL A 205 -12.31 -2.61 20.84
CA VAL A 205 -10.86 -2.42 20.94
C VAL A 205 -10.34 -1.67 19.73
N SER A 206 -9.40 -0.75 19.96
CA SER A 206 -8.63 -0.12 18.90
C SER A 206 -7.30 -0.81 18.72
N ILE A 207 -6.95 -1.11 17.47
CA ILE A 207 -5.77 -1.87 17.10
C ILE A 207 -4.92 -1.00 16.18
N SER A 208 -3.62 -0.95 16.49
CA SER A 208 -2.62 -0.23 15.69
C SER A 208 -1.36 -1.08 15.54
N HIS A 209 -0.66 -0.88 14.43
CA HIS A 209 0.52 -1.64 14.06
C HIS A 209 1.70 -0.71 13.78
N SER A 210 2.85 -0.95 14.41
CA SER A 210 4.00 -0.04 14.33
C SER A 210 4.60 0.10 12.92
N LEU A 211 4.43 -0.91 12.06
CA LEU A 211 4.86 -0.83 10.65
C LEU A 211 3.95 0.04 9.77
N VAL A 212 2.70 0.30 10.20
CA VAL A 212 1.72 1.13 9.49
C VAL A 212 0.98 2.07 10.47
N PRO A 213 1.67 3.01 11.14
CA PRO A 213 1.15 3.75 12.29
C PRO A 213 -0.02 4.69 11.97
N LEU A 214 -0.20 5.07 10.70
CA LEU A 214 -1.34 5.87 10.24
C LEU A 214 -2.62 5.04 10.09
N MET A 215 -2.51 3.71 10.11
CA MET A 215 -3.63 2.80 10.04
C MET A 215 -4.12 2.48 11.45
N LYS A 216 -5.42 2.66 11.67
CA LYS A 216 -6.09 2.27 12.90
C LYS A 216 -7.31 1.45 12.54
N MET A 217 -7.42 0.31 13.20
CA MET A 217 -8.58 -0.58 13.12
C MET A 217 -9.34 -0.50 14.43
N THR A 218 -10.66 -0.61 14.38
CA THR A 218 -11.52 -0.84 15.54
C THR A 218 -12.25 -2.15 15.33
N ALA A 219 -12.16 -3.06 16.29
CA ALA A 219 -12.96 -4.28 16.31
C ALA A 219 -14.09 -4.12 17.32
N TYR A 220 -15.26 -4.60 16.95
CA TYR A 220 -16.47 -4.58 17.75
C TYR A 220 -16.84 -6.01 18.09
N GLN A 221 -16.94 -6.29 19.39
CA GLN A 221 -17.10 -7.63 19.96
C GLN A 221 -18.45 -7.74 20.66
N ASP A 222 -19.06 -8.92 20.56
CA ASP A 222 -20.27 -9.26 21.30
C ASP A 222 -19.97 -9.75 22.72
N GLU A 223 -21.00 -10.13 23.47
CA GLU A 223 -20.89 -10.55 24.88
C GLU A 223 -20.03 -11.82 25.10
N VAL A 224 -19.72 -12.57 24.03
CA VAL A 224 -18.86 -13.76 24.09
C VAL A 224 -17.47 -13.52 23.51
N GLY A 225 -17.15 -12.27 23.16
CA GLY A 225 -15.85 -11.85 22.61
C GLY A 225 -15.70 -12.06 21.11
N GLU A 226 -16.75 -12.46 20.39
CA GLU A 226 -16.68 -12.69 18.94
C GLU A 226 -16.71 -11.35 18.19
N THR A 227 -15.78 -11.15 17.25
CA THR A 227 -15.71 -9.92 16.45
C THR A 227 -16.82 -9.88 15.39
N VAL A 228 -17.90 -9.16 15.65
CA VAL A 228 -19.03 -9.08 14.70
C VAL A 228 -18.84 -8.02 13.61
N LYS A 229 -17.96 -7.04 13.84
CA LYS A 229 -17.67 -5.96 12.91
C LYS A 229 -16.25 -5.43 13.10
N THR A 230 -15.59 -5.05 12.01
CA THR A 230 -14.34 -4.28 12.04
C THR A 230 -14.45 -3.03 11.17
N GLU A 231 -13.81 -1.96 11.60
CA GLU A 231 -13.73 -0.69 10.87
C GLU A 231 -12.27 -0.23 10.79
N THR A 232 -11.84 0.27 9.63
CA THR A 232 -10.52 0.88 9.47
C THR A 232 -10.63 2.32 8.99
N ASN A 233 -9.68 3.15 9.41
CA ASN A 233 -9.59 4.53 8.95
C ASN A 233 -9.10 4.66 7.49
N LEU A 234 -8.89 3.54 6.78
CA LEU A 234 -8.56 3.46 5.36
C LEU A 234 -9.84 3.41 4.49
N LEU A 235 -10.08 4.44 3.68
CA LEU A 235 -11.21 4.54 2.72
C LEU A 235 -12.63 4.32 3.30
N GLY A 236 -12.78 4.34 4.64
CA GLY A 236 -14.04 3.97 5.29
C GLY A 236 -14.40 2.50 5.07
N MET A 237 -13.38 1.64 5.06
CA MET A 237 -13.56 0.20 4.92
C MET A 237 -14.12 -0.40 6.21
N VAL A 238 -15.12 -1.26 6.05
CA VAL A 238 -15.83 -1.96 7.13
C VAL A 238 -15.99 -3.42 6.72
N ALA A 239 -15.78 -4.35 7.65
CA ALA A 239 -16.13 -5.75 7.46
C ALA A 239 -17.17 -6.19 8.49
N TYR A 240 -18.13 -7.00 8.06
CA TYR A 240 -19.16 -7.58 8.92
C TYR A 240 -19.05 -9.08 8.89
N THR A 241 -19.07 -9.71 10.07
CA THR A 241 -19.16 -11.17 10.19
C THR A 241 -20.56 -11.64 9.78
N VAL A 242 -20.62 -12.56 8.83
CA VAL A 242 -21.86 -13.02 8.18
C VAL A 242 -21.79 -14.51 7.86
N SER A 243 -22.88 -15.09 7.35
CA SER A 243 -22.84 -16.45 6.83
C SER A 243 -21.98 -16.58 5.57
N ARG A 244 -21.46 -17.78 5.30
CA ARG A 244 -20.77 -18.08 4.03
C ARG A 244 -21.60 -17.70 2.80
N GLU A 245 -22.91 -17.97 2.83
CA GLU A 245 -23.81 -17.62 1.73
C GLU A 245 -23.84 -16.10 1.50
N GLU A 246 -23.95 -15.32 2.58
CA GLU A 246 -23.95 -13.86 2.48
C GLU A 246 -22.61 -13.33 1.99
N ALA A 247 -21.48 -13.83 2.52
CA ALA A 247 -20.13 -13.42 2.13
C ALA A 247 -19.78 -13.72 0.66
N LEU A 248 -20.40 -14.77 0.08
CA LEU A 248 -20.12 -15.18 -1.30
C LEU A 248 -21.12 -14.63 -2.34
N LYS A 249 -22.13 -13.84 -1.94
CA LYS A 249 -23.00 -13.17 -2.92
C LYS A 249 -22.20 -12.30 -3.90
N THR A 250 -22.65 -12.29 -5.15
CA THR A 250 -22.05 -11.51 -6.22
C THR A 250 -22.11 -10.02 -5.91
N ILE A 251 -21.07 -9.28 -6.30
CA ILE A 251 -21.07 -7.82 -6.25
C ILE A 251 -21.99 -7.30 -7.36
N GLU A 252 -23.20 -6.87 -7.00
CA GLU A 252 -24.19 -6.30 -7.91
C GLU A 252 -24.24 -4.76 -7.80
N GLY A 253 -24.51 -4.07 -8.91
CA GLY A 253 -24.70 -2.61 -8.93
C GLY A 253 -23.48 -1.81 -9.41
N LYS A 254 -23.59 -0.47 -9.33
CA LYS A 254 -22.51 0.46 -9.73
C LYS A 254 -21.39 0.38 -8.68
N GLN A 255 -20.24 -0.15 -9.06
CA GLN A 255 -19.08 -0.19 -8.18
C GLN A 255 -18.49 1.22 -7.99
N LEU A 256 -17.98 1.46 -6.78
CA LEU A 256 -17.19 2.65 -6.45
C LEU A 256 -15.93 2.66 -7.32
N ASP A 257 -15.74 3.73 -8.11
CA ASP A 257 -14.51 3.93 -8.87
C ASP A 257 -13.57 4.77 -8.01
N LEU A 258 -12.66 4.11 -7.30
CA LEU A 258 -11.76 4.79 -6.36
C LEU A 258 -10.91 5.87 -7.04
N ALA A 259 -10.67 5.82 -8.34
CA ALA A 259 -9.89 6.85 -9.02
C ALA A 259 -10.71 8.11 -9.34
N LEU A 260 -12.01 7.97 -9.59
CA LEU A 260 -12.91 9.08 -9.92
C LEU A 260 -13.64 9.62 -8.70
N ASP A 261 -14.08 8.75 -7.80
CA ASP A 261 -14.89 9.11 -6.63
C ASP A 261 -14.05 9.72 -5.49
N THR A 262 -12.72 9.60 -5.55
CA THR A 262 -11.80 10.22 -4.57
C THR A 262 -11.19 11.54 -5.03
N LEU A 263 -11.58 12.06 -6.21
CA LEU A 263 -11.08 13.32 -6.74
C LEU A 263 -11.42 14.51 -5.83
N VAL A 264 -10.43 15.35 -5.55
CA VAL A 264 -10.60 16.58 -4.77
C VAL A 264 -10.93 17.71 -5.73
N LYS A 265 -12.21 18.06 -5.85
CA LYS A 265 -12.70 19.13 -6.73
C LYS A 265 -12.19 20.49 -6.27
N VAL A 266 -11.83 21.33 -7.24
CA VAL A 266 -11.34 22.70 -7.04
C VAL A 266 -11.89 23.63 -8.13
N ASP A 267 -11.73 24.93 -7.94
CA ASP A 267 -11.95 25.88 -9.03
C ASP A 267 -10.94 25.66 -10.16
N GLN A 268 -11.34 25.98 -11.39
CA GLN A 268 -10.51 25.72 -12.57
C GLN A 268 -9.17 26.46 -12.48
N ILE A 269 -8.08 25.71 -12.52
CA ILE A 269 -6.71 26.23 -12.61
C ILE A 269 -6.28 26.21 -14.06
N LYS A 270 -6.11 27.39 -14.66
CA LYS A 270 -5.69 27.49 -16.06
C LYS A 270 -4.22 27.12 -16.22
N ASP A 271 -3.92 26.21 -17.15
CA ASP A 271 -2.56 25.81 -17.51
C ASP A 271 -1.71 25.36 -16.30
N ALA A 272 -2.32 24.65 -15.33
CA ALA A 272 -1.69 24.32 -14.04
C ALA A 272 -0.30 23.67 -14.20
N HIS A 273 -0.14 22.75 -15.16
CA HIS A 273 1.11 22.06 -15.46
C HIS A 273 2.19 22.94 -16.09
N ARG A 274 1.87 24.17 -16.50
CA ARG A 274 2.82 25.15 -17.05
C ARG A 274 3.08 26.32 -16.11
N GLN A 275 2.29 26.46 -15.05
CA GLN A 275 2.49 27.52 -14.08
C GLN A 275 3.78 27.28 -13.29
N LYS A 276 4.55 28.36 -13.08
CA LYS A 276 5.81 28.32 -12.34
C LYS A 276 5.60 28.22 -10.83
N LYS A 277 4.46 28.69 -10.33
CA LYS A 277 4.15 28.73 -8.91
C LYS A 277 2.65 28.79 -8.70
N ILE A 278 2.13 28.00 -7.76
CA ILE A 278 0.76 28.08 -7.25
C ILE A 278 0.82 27.91 -5.73
N VAL A 279 -0.06 28.63 -5.02
CA VAL A 279 -0.22 28.52 -3.57
C VAL A 279 -1.58 27.90 -3.27
N TYR A 280 -1.59 26.89 -2.41
CA TYR A 280 -2.77 26.12 -2.03
C TYR A 280 -2.98 26.18 -0.51
N ASP A 281 -4.22 26.40 -0.07
CA ASP A 281 -4.63 26.05 1.28
C ASP A 281 -5.26 24.65 1.24
N VAL A 282 -4.60 23.68 1.85
CA VAL A 282 -5.04 22.28 1.92
C VAL A 282 -5.58 22.03 3.33
N THR A 283 -6.84 21.63 3.43
CA THR A 283 -7.48 21.23 4.69
C THR A 283 -7.73 19.73 4.67
N ILE A 284 -7.33 19.03 5.73
CA ILE A 284 -7.51 17.58 5.88
C ILE A 284 -8.17 17.33 7.24
N ASP A 285 -9.37 16.76 7.23
CA ASP A 285 -10.04 16.34 8.45
C ASP A 285 -9.44 15.00 8.91
N GLY A 286 -8.78 14.99 10.07
CA GLY A 286 -8.11 13.80 10.57
C GLY A 286 -6.95 14.09 11.52
N PRO A 287 -6.14 13.07 11.85
CA PRO A 287 -4.99 13.23 12.72
C PRO A 287 -3.95 14.20 12.13
N SER A 288 -3.22 14.88 13.00
CA SER A 288 -2.30 15.95 12.64
C SER A 288 -1.18 15.52 11.68
N GLU A 289 -0.85 14.24 11.75
CA GLU A 289 0.18 13.53 11.02
C GLU A 289 -0.08 13.51 9.52
N LEU A 290 -1.36 13.50 9.09
CA LEU A 290 -1.73 13.58 7.66
C LEU A 290 -1.31 14.90 7.01
N MET A 291 -1.02 15.93 7.82
CA MET A 291 -0.59 17.26 7.33
C MET A 291 0.93 17.43 7.34
N SER A 292 1.67 16.38 7.71
CA SER A 292 3.14 16.36 7.65
C SER A 292 3.62 15.95 6.26
N ILE A 293 3.30 16.75 5.24
CA ILE A 293 3.73 16.47 3.86
C ILE A 293 5.17 16.97 3.61
N PRO A 294 5.93 16.35 2.68
CA PRO A 294 7.32 16.70 2.41
C PRO A 294 7.53 18.16 2.02
N LYS A 295 8.65 18.72 2.50
CA LYS A 295 9.20 20.01 2.04
C LYS A 295 10.41 19.74 1.17
N GLY A 296 10.63 20.57 0.16
CA GLY A 296 11.77 20.43 -0.75
C GLY A 296 11.84 21.54 -1.78
N SER A 297 12.68 21.34 -2.80
CA SER A 297 12.96 22.34 -3.83
C SER A 297 11.73 22.77 -4.64
N THR A 298 10.71 21.92 -4.74
CA THR A 298 9.45 22.18 -5.46
C THR A 298 8.29 22.58 -4.56
N GLN A 299 8.42 22.46 -3.23
CA GLN A 299 7.28 22.57 -2.33
C GLN A 299 7.70 23.06 -0.93
N THR A 300 7.04 24.12 -0.45
CA THR A 300 7.14 24.57 0.94
C THR A 300 5.80 24.47 1.64
N VAL A 301 5.82 24.17 2.94
CA VAL A 301 4.60 23.95 3.74
C VAL A 301 4.65 24.80 5.00
N GLU A 302 3.60 25.59 5.19
CA GLU A 302 3.34 26.41 6.37
C GLU A 302 2.07 25.91 7.07
N ARG A 303 2.12 25.81 8.40
CA ARG A 303 0.96 25.41 9.19
C ARG A 303 0.07 26.62 9.47
N LEU A 304 -1.17 26.62 8.99
CA LEU A 304 -2.11 27.71 9.24
C LEU A 304 -2.98 27.48 10.49
N ARG A 305 -3.50 26.25 10.64
CA ARG A 305 -4.42 25.82 11.73
C ARG A 305 -4.23 24.35 12.04
N ASN A 306 -4.98 23.76 12.99
CA ASN A 306 -4.89 22.33 13.34
C ASN A 306 -5.34 21.35 12.24
N ASN A 307 -6.08 21.79 11.22
CA ASN A 307 -6.46 20.93 10.09
C ASN A 307 -6.11 21.53 8.72
N THR A 308 -5.42 22.68 8.68
CA THR A 308 -5.10 23.39 7.42
C THR A 308 -3.62 23.71 7.32
N ILE A 309 -3.03 23.45 6.14
CA ILE A 309 -1.67 23.85 5.74
C ILE A 309 -1.72 24.71 4.48
N ARG A 310 -0.78 25.64 4.37
CA ARG A 310 -0.49 26.37 3.14
C ARG A 310 0.68 25.72 2.43
N VAL A 311 0.46 25.28 1.20
CA VAL A 311 1.43 24.61 0.35
C VAL A 311 1.75 25.52 -0.81
N THR A 312 2.99 26.00 -0.90
CA THR A 312 3.48 26.70 -2.09
C THR A 312 4.23 25.70 -2.95
N VAL A 313 3.70 25.44 -4.15
CA VAL A 313 4.33 24.57 -5.15
C VAL A 313 4.98 25.45 -6.20
N GLN A 314 6.21 25.12 -6.59
CA GLN A 314 6.96 25.82 -7.63
C GLN A 314 7.62 24.84 -8.61
N ALA A 315 7.63 25.21 -9.88
CA ALA A 315 8.34 24.50 -10.92
C ALA A 315 9.85 24.68 -10.75
N LEU A 316 10.61 23.62 -11.00
CA LEU A 316 12.07 23.69 -11.04
C LEU A 316 12.54 23.85 -12.49
N PRO A 317 13.11 25.02 -12.87
CA PRO A 317 13.70 25.15 -14.19
C PRO A 317 14.97 24.29 -14.27
N LEU A 318 15.00 23.36 -15.24
CA LEU A 318 16.21 22.66 -15.63
C LEU A 318 16.99 23.56 -16.60
N SER A 319 17.88 24.38 -16.06
CA SER A 319 18.78 25.22 -16.87
C SER A 319 20.14 24.56 -16.94
N PRO A 320 20.66 24.20 -18.13
CA PRO A 320 21.99 23.62 -18.25
C PRO A 320 23.04 24.56 -17.66
N GLY A 321 23.73 24.13 -16.59
CA GLY A 321 24.95 24.80 -16.11
C GLY A 321 24.88 25.48 -14.74
N GLU A 322 23.76 25.43 -14.01
CA GLU A 322 23.75 25.76 -12.58
C GLU A 322 24.33 24.58 -11.79
N LYS A 323 25.66 24.50 -11.72
CA LYS A 323 26.36 23.53 -10.88
C LYS A 323 26.15 23.92 -9.40
N GLN A 324 25.17 23.30 -8.75
CA GLN A 324 25.21 23.16 -7.30
C GLN A 324 26.16 22.01 -6.96
N GLU A 325 26.88 22.12 -5.84
CA GLU A 325 27.70 21.00 -5.40
C GLU A 325 26.79 19.78 -5.14
N PRO A 326 27.08 18.62 -5.75
CA PRO A 326 26.29 17.44 -5.53
C PRO A 326 26.38 17.07 -4.06
N THR A 327 25.25 17.14 -3.35
CA THR A 327 25.19 16.54 -2.03
C THR A 327 25.08 15.03 -2.24
N PRO A 328 25.93 14.22 -1.62
CA PRO A 328 25.79 12.77 -1.70
C PRO A 328 24.39 12.37 -1.26
N VAL A 329 23.72 11.54 -2.07
CA VAL A 329 22.49 10.86 -1.69
C VAL A 329 22.82 9.43 -1.28
N ASP A 330 21.98 8.86 -0.44
CA ASP A 330 22.12 7.48 0.02
C ASP A 330 22.16 6.48 -1.15
N ASP A 331 22.97 5.43 -1.02
CA ASP A 331 23.17 4.42 -2.08
C ASP A 331 21.86 3.69 -2.47
N SER A 332 20.85 3.67 -1.58
CA SER A 332 19.53 3.11 -1.88
C SER A 332 18.81 3.78 -3.06
N TYR A 333 19.17 5.03 -3.40
CA TYR A 333 18.62 5.74 -4.56
C TYR A 333 19.29 5.35 -5.89
N LEU A 334 20.41 4.62 -5.82
CA LEU A 334 21.14 4.07 -6.98
C LEU A 334 20.98 2.56 -7.09
N ALA A 335 20.87 1.87 -5.95
CA ALA A 335 20.77 0.42 -5.88
C ALA A 335 19.53 -0.12 -6.64
N SER A 336 19.65 -1.32 -7.22
CA SER A 336 18.47 -2.07 -7.68
C SER A 336 17.69 -2.59 -6.47
N SER A 337 16.40 -2.89 -6.67
CA SER A 337 15.55 -3.57 -5.68
C SER A 337 14.67 -4.62 -6.36
N ARG A 338 13.92 -5.41 -5.57
CA ARG A 338 12.91 -6.34 -6.07
C ARG A 338 11.77 -5.65 -6.84
N TYR A 339 11.65 -4.32 -6.70
CA TYR A 339 10.61 -3.53 -7.36
C TYR A 339 11.08 -2.87 -8.66
N LEU A 340 12.36 -2.48 -8.73
CA LEU A 340 12.92 -1.79 -9.90
C LEU A 340 13.75 -2.70 -10.82
N GLU A 341 14.28 -3.81 -10.31
CA GLU A 341 14.96 -4.85 -11.09
C GLU A 341 15.90 -4.31 -12.19
N CYS A 342 16.75 -3.33 -11.87
CA CYS A 342 17.53 -2.56 -12.84
C CYS A 342 18.49 -3.44 -13.67
N GLY A 343 18.88 -4.61 -13.15
CA GLY A 343 19.69 -5.60 -13.87
C GLY A 343 18.94 -6.41 -14.93
N HIS A 344 17.62 -6.29 -15.01
CA HIS A 344 16.83 -7.03 -15.99
C HIS A 344 17.09 -6.51 -17.41
N SER A 345 17.29 -7.43 -18.36
CA SER A 345 17.70 -7.10 -19.73
C SER A 345 16.72 -6.16 -20.46
N SER A 346 15.42 -6.31 -20.21
CA SER A 346 14.39 -5.40 -20.75
C SER A 346 14.55 -3.97 -20.23
N VAL A 347 14.80 -3.77 -18.93
CA VAL A 347 14.98 -2.42 -18.35
C VAL A 347 16.22 -1.75 -18.94
N ILE A 348 17.33 -2.50 -19.02
CA ILE A 348 18.58 -2.04 -19.63
C ILE A 348 18.37 -1.63 -21.09
N LYS A 349 17.68 -2.47 -21.87
CA LYS A 349 17.36 -2.21 -23.28
C LYS A 349 16.60 -0.90 -23.46
N HIS A 350 15.57 -0.63 -22.65
CA HIS A 350 14.82 0.61 -22.74
C HIS A 350 15.65 1.81 -22.29
N ALA A 351 16.43 1.67 -21.22
CA ALA A 351 17.34 2.72 -20.75
C ALA A 351 18.37 3.12 -21.82
N ASP A 352 19.00 2.15 -22.49
CA ASP A 352 19.96 2.36 -23.57
C ASP A 352 19.29 3.00 -24.80
N ALA A 353 18.11 2.52 -25.19
CA ALA A 353 17.37 3.05 -26.34
C ALA A 353 16.93 4.51 -26.15
N ALA A 354 16.57 4.89 -24.91
CA ALA A 354 16.18 6.24 -24.56
C ALA A 354 17.39 7.19 -24.47
N ALA A 355 18.48 6.76 -23.84
CA ALA A 355 19.68 7.57 -23.65
C ALA A 355 20.47 7.79 -24.96
N LYS A 356 20.57 6.76 -25.82
CA LYS A 356 21.40 6.77 -27.03
C LYS A 356 22.84 7.23 -26.70
N ASP A 357 23.32 8.27 -27.37
CA ASP A 357 24.66 8.83 -27.21
C ASP A 357 24.71 10.02 -26.21
N LEU A 358 23.60 10.30 -25.49
CA LEU A 358 23.57 11.37 -24.49
C LEU A 358 24.47 11.03 -23.31
N THR A 359 25.21 12.03 -22.84
CA THR A 359 26.16 11.89 -21.72
C THR A 359 25.83 12.80 -20.53
N ASN A 360 25.04 13.86 -20.76
CA ASN A 360 24.59 14.74 -19.69
C ASN A 360 23.42 14.09 -18.93
N PRO A 361 23.49 13.92 -17.59
CA PRO A 361 22.44 13.28 -16.81
C PRO A 361 21.06 13.93 -16.94
N THR A 362 20.99 15.25 -17.03
CA THR A 362 19.73 15.99 -17.21
C THR A 362 19.10 15.69 -18.57
N ASP A 363 19.91 15.71 -19.64
CA ASP A 363 19.43 15.38 -20.98
C ASP A 363 18.98 13.91 -21.08
N ILE A 364 19.72 12.99 -20.46
CA ILE A 364 19.35 11.57 -20.36
C ILE A 364 18.00 11.42 -19.65
N ALA A 365 17.83 12.05 -18.49
CA ALA A 365 16.61 11.93 -17.71
C ALA A 365 15.37 12.47 -18.45
N ILE A 366 15.49 13.62 -19.10
CA ILE A 366 14.42 14.19 -19.94
C ILE A 366 14.12 13.28 -21.15
N ALA A 367 15.15 12.73 -21.79
CA ALA A 367 14.97 11.81 -22.90
C ALA A 367 14.26 10.52 -22.47
N MET A 368 14.59 9.99 -21.29
CA MET A 368 13.95 8.82 -20.70
C MET A 368 12.48 9.08 -20.33
N GLU A 369 12.17 10.21 -19.69
CA GLU A 369 10.79 10.57 -19.38
C GLU A 369 9.93 10.61 -20.65
N ARG A 370 10.42 11.29 -21.70
CA ARG A 370 9.73 11.35 -23.00
C ARG A 370 9.64 9.99 -23.68
N TYR A 371 10.67 9.17 -23.56
CA TYR A 371 10.66 7.82 -24.11
C TYR A 371 9.58 6.97 -23.46
N VAL A 372 9.50 6.96 -22.12
CA VAL A 372 8.46 6.21 -21.39
C VAL A 372 7.08 6.72 -21.79
N HIS A 373 6.87 8.05 -21.80
CA HIS A 373 5.61 8.67 -22.25
C HIS A 373 5.16 8.20 -23.64
N GLN A 374 6.10 8.07 -24.58
CA GLN A 374 5.81 7.70 -25.97
C GLN A 374 5.63 6.20 -26.19
N ASN A 375 6.11 5.35 -25.28
CA ASN A 375 6.10 3.89 -25.47
C ASN A 375 5.07 3.19 -24.57
N LEU A 376 4.74 3.73 -23.40
CA LEU A 376 3.67 3.24 -22.52
C LEU A 376 2.29 3.80 -22.90
N ASN A 377 1.78 3.41 -24.07
CA ASN A 377 0.53 3.98 -24.60
C ASN A 377 -0.71 3.14 -24.29
N ALA A 378 -0.54 1.87 -23.89
CA ALA A 378 -1.64 1.00 -23.50
C ALA A 378 -2.01 1.27 -22.04
N LYS A 379 -3.19 1.86 -21.82
CA LYS A 379 -3.69 2.11 -20.48
C LYS A 379 -4.24 0.81 -19.90
N ASN A 380 -3.63 0.37 -18.81
CA ASN A 380 -4.07 -0.78 -18.05
C ASN A 380 -4.31 -0.34 -16.59
N PHE A 381 -5.57 -0.34 -16.17
CA PHE A 381 -5.99 0.03 -14.80
C PHE A 381 -6.31 -1.20 -13.94
N SER A 382 -6.19 -2.38 -14.51
CA SER A 382 -6.40 -3.68 -13.86
C SER A 382 -5.10 -4.24 -13.28
N THR A 383 -4.02 -3.45 -13.30
CA THR A 383 -2.75 -3.78 -12.67
C THR A 383 -2.60 -2.99 -11.38
N ALA A 384 -2.22 -3.69 -10.32
CA ALA A 384 -2.02 -3.16 -9.00
C ALA A 384 -0.80 -2.20 -8.94
N MET A 385 0.40 -2.76 -9.15
CA MET A 385 1.69 -2.07 -9.27
C MET A 385 2.70 -3.08 -9.83
N ALA A 386 3.03 -2.98 -11.12
CA ALA A 386 4.01 -3.87 -11.76
C ALA A 386 5.47 -3.46 -11.45
N THR A 387 6.41 -4.42 -11.45
CA THR A 387 7.85 -4.08 -11.35
C THR A 387 8.30 -3.33 -12.60
N ALA A 388 9.39 -2.56 -12.50
CA ALA A 388 9.93 -1.90 -13.69
C ALA A 388 10.31 -2.90 -14.80
N ALA A 389 10.70 -4.14 -14.47
CA ALA A 389 11.01 -5.16 -15.47
C ALA A 389 9.76 -5.70 -16.19
N GLU A 390 8.65 -5.89 -15.46
CA GLU A 390 7.37 -6.28 -16.08
C GLU A 390 6.88 -5.18 -17.01
N VAL A 391 6.92 -3.93 -16.54
CA VAL A 391 6.53 -2.78 -17.34
C VAL A 391 7.44 -2.63 -18.56
N ALA A 392 8.73 -2.92 -18.42
CA ALA A 392 9.66 -2.95 -19.55
C ALA A 392 9.35 -4.06 -20.57
N VAL A 393 8.59 -5.10 -20.20
CA VAL A 393 8.16 -6.16 -21.12
C VAL A 393 6.78 -5.85 -21.72
N SER A 394 5.82 -5.44 -20.89
CA SER A 394 4.44 -5.17 -21.32
C SER A 394 4.30 -3.83 -22.05
N LEU A 395 5.01 -2.80 -21.58
CA LEU A 395 4.83 -1.40 -21.96
C LEU A 395 3.38 -0.91 -21.81
N GLU A 396 2.70 -1.40 -20.77
CA GLU A 396 1.33 -1.03 -20.42
C GLU A 396 1.25 -0.61 -18.94
N GLY A 397 0.30 0.26 -18.61
CA GLY A 397 0.01 0.62 -17.22
C GLY A 397 -0.58 2.02 -17.03
N ASP A 398 -0.60 2.49 -15.79
CA ASP A 398 -1.02 3.82 -15.39
C ASP A 398 0.15 4.66 -14.86
N CYS A 399 -0.12 5.70 -14.05
CA CYS A 399 0.91 6.55 -13.44
C CYS A 399 1.97 5.77 -12.66
N THR A 400 1.57 4.65 -12.05
CA THR A 400 2.43 3.80 -11.24
C THR A 400 3.50 3.14 -12.12
N GLU A 401 3.09 2.46 -13.19
CA GLU A 401 4.01 1.79 -14.12
C GLU A 401 4.95 2.77 -14.82
N HIS A 402 4.44 3.96 -15.20
CA HIS A 402 5.28 5.04 -15.75
C HIS A 402 6.39 5.45 -14.79
N ALA A 403 6.04 5.68 -13.52
CA ALA A 403 7.00 6.10 -12.50
C ALA A 403 8.03 5.01 -12.18
N MET A 404 7.59 3.75 -12.12
CA MET A 404 8.44 2.59 -11.83
C MET A 404 9.46 2.34 -12.95
N LEU A 405 9.01 2.29 -14.21
CA LEU A 405 9.89 2.08 -15.35
C LEU A 405 10.91 3.22 -15.48
N LEU A 406 10.46 4.48 -15.38
CA LEU A 406 11.38 5.62 -15.44
C LEU A 406 12.40 5.59 -14.30
N ALA A 407 11.99 5.30 -13.07
CA ALA A 407 12.91 5.18 -11.93
C ALA A 407 13.97 4.10 -12.14
N GLY A 408 13.58 2.92 -12.64
CA GLY A 408 14.49 1.83 -12.97
C GLY A 408 15.47 2.18 -14.09
N MET A 409 14.99 2.81 -15.17
CA MET A 409 15.82 3.25 -16.31
C MET A 409 16.88 4.29 -15.89
N LEU A 410 16.51 5.24 -15.02
CA LEU A 410 17.45 6.25 -14.50
C LEU A 410 18.61 5.60 -13.74
N ARG A 411 18.34 4.60 -12.89
CA ARG A 411 19.36 3.89 -12.11
C ARG A 411 20.31 3.09 -12.99
N VAL A 412 19.83 2.52 -14.11
CA VAL A 412 20.70 1.86 -15.11
C VAL A 412 21.77 2.82 -15.65
N LYS A 413 21.46 4.12 -15.73
CA LYS A 413 22.41 5.17 -16.16
C LYS A 413 23.12 5.88 -15.00
N GLY A 414 23.06 5.31 -13.79
CA GLY A 414 23.73 5.87 -12.61
C GLY A 414 23.12 7.19 -12.14
N ILE A 415 21.87 7.48 -12.51
CA ILE A 415 21.14 8.65 -12.04
C ILE A 415 20.32 8.23 -10.82
N PRO A 416 20.58 8.78 -9.62
CA PRO A 416 19.80 8.44 -8.45
C PRO A 416 18.33 8.81 -8.67
N SER A 417 17.42 7.92 -8.32
CA SER A 417 15.99 8.11 -8.56
C SER A 417 15.15 7.67 -7.36
N ARG A 418 13.97 8.24 -7.25
CA ARG A 418 12.93 7.80 -6.31
C ARG A 418 11.56 8.02 -6.91
N VAL A 419 10.54 7.42 -6.31
CA VAL A 419 9.15 7.67 -6.68
C VAL A 419 8.53 8.65 -5.68
N ALA A 420 7.69 9.55 -6.17
CA ALA A 420 6.95 10.50 -5.37
C ALA A 420 5.45 10.27 -5.58
N ILE A 421 4.70 10.34 -4.49
CA ILE A 421 3.26 10.10 -4.44
C ILE A 421 2.58 11.36 -3.93
N GLY A 422 1.46 11.70 -4.54
CA GLY A 422 0.70 12.87 -4.18
C GLY A 422 -0.50 13.08 -5.07
N LEU A 423 -0.79 14.35 -5.38
CA LEU A 423 -1.92 14.76 -6.18
C LEU A 423 -1.46 15.50 -7.43
N VAL A 424 -2.11 15.21 -8.56
CA VAL A 424 -1.94 15.94 -9.81
C VAL A 424 -3.26 16.60 -10.20
N TYR A 425 -3.20 17.84 -10.67
CA TYR A 425 -4.37 18.52 -11.21
C TYR A 425 -4.80 17.89 -12.54
N VAL A 426 -6.10 17.69 -12.72
CA VAL A 426 -6.69 17.11 -13.93
C VAL A 426 -7.61 18.15 -14.58
N ASP A 427 -7.10 18.83 -15.62
CA ASP A 427 -7.76 19.99 -16.25
C ASP A 427 -9.23 19.73 -16.60
N ARG A 428 -9.51 18.62 -17.26
CA ARG A 428 -10.85 18.27 -17.76
C ARG A 428 -11.88 18.04 -16.65
N LEU A 429 -11.44 17.77 -15.42
CA LEU A 429 -12.30 17.49 -14.27
C LEU A 429 -12.29 18.62 -13.24
N SER A 430 -11.41 19.62 -13.39
CA SER A 430 -11.18 20.68 -12.39
C SER A 430 -11.03 20.08 -10.99
N ALA A 431 -10.14 19.09 -10.87
CA ALA A 431 -9.95 18.33 -9.66
C ALA A 431 -8.52 17.82 -9.55
N PHE A 432 -8.08 17.58 -8.31
CA PHE A 432 -6.86 16.86 -8.01
C PHE A 432 -7.15 15.36 -7.86
N GLY A 433 -6.35 14.52 -8.49
CA GLY A 433 -6.40 13.06 -8.36
C GLY A 433 -5.10 12.50 -7.82
N GLY A 434 -5.19 11.35 -7.14
CA GLY A 434 -4.02 10.60 -6.70
C GLY A 434 -3.11 10.25 -7.87
N HIS A 435 -1.81 10.46 -7.69
CA HIS A 435 -0.82 10.30 -8.76
C HIS A 435 0.54 9.90 -8.21
N MET A 436 1.32 9.25 -9.06
CA MET A 436 2.70 8.85 -8.80
C MET A 436 3.59 9.29 -9.95
N TRP A 437 4.76 9.84 -9.62
CA TRP A 437 5.77 10.27 -10.59
C TRP A 437 7.19 9.93 -10.11
N THR A 438 8.19 10.18 -10.95
CA THR A 438 9.60 9.92 -10.61
C THR A 438 10.30 11.23 -10.25
N GLU A 439 11.19 11.19 -9.25
CA GLU A 439 12.14 12.28 -9.00
C GLU A 439 13.55 11.76 -9.27
N ALA A 440 14.29 12.47 -10.12
CA ALA A 440 15.70 12.23 -10.42
C ALA A 440 16.58 13.19 -9.63
N TYR A 441 17.68 12.71 -9.05
CA TYR A 441 18.65 13.59 -8.40
C TYR A 441 19.60 14.18 -9.44
N LEU A 442 19.35 15.44 -9.81
CA LEU A 442 20.06 16.15 -10.86
C LEU A 442 20.55 17.49 -10.29
N GLU A 443 21.83 17.82 -10.55
CA GLU A 443 22.42 19.10 -10.14
C GLU A 443 22.16 19.45 -8.66
N GLY A 444 22.34 18.46 -7.76
CA GLY A 444 22.19 18.64 -6.32
C GLY A 444 20.74 18.66 -5.81
N ARG A 445 19.74 18.45 -6.67
CA ARG A 445 18.31 18.60 -6.32
C ARG A 445 17.49 17.41 -6.81
N TRP A 446 16.43 17.09 -6.08
CA TRP A 446 15.39 16.18 -6.56
C TRP A 446 14.51 16.90 -7.58
N VAL A 447 14.67 16.53 -8.85
CA VAL A 447 13.94 17.07 -9.99
C VAL A 447 12.82 16.11 -10.34
N PRO A 448 11.55 16.52 -10.23
CA PRO A 448 10.44 15.70 -10.64
C PRO A 448 10.31 15.58 -12.16
N LEU A 449 9.98 14.39 -12.63
CA LEU A 449 9.72 14.00 -14.00
C LEU A 449 8.44 13.15 -14.02
N ASP A 450 7.50 13.52 -14.87
CA ASP A 450 6.21 12.86 -14.98
C ASP A 450 6.09 12.25 -16.38
N ALA A 451 6.44 10.98 -16.49
CA ALA A 451 6.37 10.24 -17.74
C ALA A 451 4.92 10.07 -18.25
N THR A 452 3.89 10.38 -17.47
CA THR A 452 2.51 10.44 -18.01
C THR A 452 2.27 11.70 -18.85
N LEU A 453 3.11 12.74 -18.70
CA LEU A 453 3.04 14.01 -19.42
C LEU A 453 4.20 14.21 -20.41
N GLY A 454 5.42 13.79 -20.05
CA GLY A 454 6.60 13.85 -20.93
C GLY A 454 7.14 15.26 -21.23
N TYR A 455 6.99 16.21 -20.31
CA TYR A 455 7.30 17.62 -20.56
C TYR A 455 8.76 18.02 -20.32
N GLY A 456 9.59 17.15 -19.74
CA GLY A 456 10.94 17.48 -19.30
C GLY A 456 10.95 18.18 -17.95
N GLY A 457 10.05 17.77 -17.04
CA GLY A 457 9.79 18.42 -15.76
C GLY A 457 8.30 18.67 -15.51
N ILE A 458 7.97 19.13 -14.30
CA ILE A 458 6.58 19.43 -13.90
C ILE A 458 6.38 20.91 -13.56
N GLY A 459 5.15 21.39 -13.74
CA GLY A 459 4.70 22.69 -13.25
C GLY A 459 4.15 22.63 -11.82
N ALA A 460 3.47 23.69 -11.39
CA ALA A 460 2.93 23.81 -10.05
C ALA A 460 1.65 22.99 -9.79
N GLY A 461 1.16 22.22 -10.76
CA GLY A 461 -0.03 21.36 -10.65
C GLY A 461 0.15 20.04 -9.92
N HIS A 462 1.27 19.84 -9.21
CA HIS A 462 1.62 18.59 -8.53
C HIS A 462 1.92 18.85 -7.05
N LEU A 463 1.12 18.27 -6.16
CA LEU A 463 1.25 18.38 -4.70
C LEU A 463 1.81 17.08 -4.13
N LYS A 464 2.97 17.14 -3.48
CA LYS A 464 3.67 15.94 -2.97
C LYS A 464 3.25 15.59 -1.55
N PHE A 465 2.97 14.30 -1.32
CA PHE A 465 2.58 13.74 -0.02
C PHE A 465 3.62 12.78 0.56
N ALA A 466 4.34 12.05 -0.28
CA ALA A 466 5.38 11.11 0.16
C ALA A 466 6.39 10.83 -0.97
N ASP A 467 7.50 10.20 -0.62
CA ASP A 467 8.42 9.59 -1.58
C ASP A 467 9.04 8.31 -1.02
N SER A 468 9.58 7.48 -1.92
CA SER A 468 10.25 6.23 -1.57
C SER A 468 11.39 5.92 -2.53
N SER A 469 12.52 5.45 -2.00
CA SER A 469 13.61 4.86 -2.78
C SER A 469 13.25 3.47 -3.32
N LEU A 470 12.14 2.87 -2.88
CA LEU A 470 11.76 1.49 -3.19
C LEU A 470 12.87 0.49 -2.85
N SER A 471 13.68 0.76 -1.82
CA SER A 471 14.71 -0.16 -1.34
C SER A 471 14.10 -1.42 -0.72
N ASP A 472 14.78 -2.57 -0.87
CA ASP A 472 14.33 -3.84 -0.29
C ASP A 472 14.19 -3.78 1.24
N ASP A 473 15.06 -2.98 1.88
CA ASP A 473 15.08 -2.74 3.33
C ASP A 473 14.15 -1.60 3.78
N GLY A 474 13.54 -0.89 2.82
CA GLY A 474 12.64 0.23 3.08
C GLY A 474 11.26 -0.21 3.57
N PRO A 475 10.35 0.74 3.85
CA PRO A 475 8.93 0.43 3.95
C PRO A 475 8.42 -0.20 2.64
N ALA A 476 7.47 -1.13 2.72
CA ALA A 476 6.89 -1.70 1.50
C ALA A 476 6.31 -0.58 0.63
N PRO A 477 6.50 -0.60 -0.71
CA PRO A 477 6.15 0.51 -1.58
C PRO A 477 4.73 1.03 -1.40
N VAL A 478 3.75 0.14 -1.26
CA VAL A 478 2.34 0.47 -0.97
C VAL A 478 2.13 1.38 0.24
N THR A 479 2.98 1.30 1.28
CA THR A 479 2.87 2.16 2.47
C THR A 479 3.07 3.64 2.14
N VAL A 480 3.76 3.95 1.05
CA VAL A 480 3.97 5.33 0.58
C VAL A 480 2.65 6.00 0.16
N PHE A 481 1.62 5.21 -0.18
CA PHE A 481 0.29 5.71 -0.53
C PHE A 481 -0.58 5.96 0.70
N VAL A 482 -0.25 5.39 1.87
CA VAL A 482 -1.09 5.50 3.07
C VAL A 482 -1.40 6.95 3.44
N PRO A 483 -0.44 7.90 3.50
CA PRO A 483 -0.77 9.30 3.81
C PRO A 483 -1.79 9.92 2.84
N LEU A 484 -1.66 9.61 1.54
CA LEU A 484 -2.58 10.08 0.52
C LEU A 484 -3.96 9.44 0.70
N VAL A 485 -4.03 8.10 0.72
CA VAL A 485 -5.28 7.34 0.82
C VAL A 485 -6.04 7.65 2.11
N SER A 486 -5.34 7.80 3.24
CA SER A 486 -5.94 8.20 4.51
C SER A 486 -6.52 9.63 4.51
N SER A 487 -6.09 10.47 3.56
CA SER A 487 -6.58 11.84 3.37
C SER A 487 -7.71 11.93 2.34
N LEU A 488 -7.90 10.93 1.48
CA LEU A 488 -8.95 10.92 0.45
C LEU A 488 -10.35 10.94 1.10
N GLY A 489 -11.27 11.72 0.52
CA GLY A 489 -12.62 11.93 1.04
C GLY A 489 -12.71 12.85 2.27
N LYS A 490 -11.57 13.25 2.85
CA LYS A 490 -11.47 14.16 4.01
C LYS A 490 -10.71 15.45 3.70
N MET A 491 -10.33 15.63 2.44
CA MET A 491 -9.49 16.73 1.98
C MET A 491 -10.28 17.75 1.17
N SER A 492 -9.98 19.02 1.39
CA SER A 492 -10.33 20.12 0.48
C SER A 492 -9.09 20.93 0.13
N ILE A 493 -9.06 21.44 -1.09
CA ILE A 493 -7.97 22.27 -1.61
C ILE A 493 -8.56 23.57 -2.12
N LYS A 494 -7.96 24.70 -1.71
CA LYS A 494 -8.29 26.02 -2.23
C LYS A 494 -7.05 26.66 -2.85
N VAL A 495 -7.17 27.17 -4.07
CA VAL A 495 -6.12 28.00 -4.67
C VAL A 495 -6.15 29.38 -4.03
N VAL A 496 -4.99 29.87 -3.60
CA VAL A 496 -4.81 31.21 -3.06
C VAL A 496 -4.40 32.12 -4.21
N ASP A 497 -5.20 33.14 -4.50
CA ASP A 497 -4.86 34.15 -5.50
C ASP A 497 -3.64 34.96 -5.06
N ASP A 498 -2.56 34.93 -5.85
CA ASP A 498 -1.36 35.76 -5.63
C ASP A 498 -1.62 37.26 -5.97
N ASN A 499 -2.88 37.64 -6.27
CA ASN A 499 -3.31 39.03 -6.56
C ASN A 499 -3.69 39.85 -5.32
N GLU A 500 -3.64 39.29 -4.10
CA GLU A 500 -3.80 40.05 -2.85
C GLU A 500 -2.46 40.35 -2.17
N LYS A 501 -1.59 41.10 -2.86
CA LYS A 501 -0.48 41.83 -2.22
C LYS A 501 -0.37 43.26 -2.72
#